data_AF-A0A8E1R2C3-F1
#
_entry.id   AF-A0A8E1R2C3-F1
#
_cell.length_a   1.000
_cell.length_b   1.000
_cell.length_c   1.000
_cell.angle_alpha   90.00
_cell.angle_beta   90.00
_cell.angle_gamma   90.00
#
_symmetry.space_group_name_H-M   'P 1'
#
loop_
_entity.id
_entity.type
_entity.pdbx_description
1 polymer ?
#
loop_
_entity_poly.entity_id
_entity_poly.type
_entity_poly.pdbx_seq_one_letter_code
_entity_poly.pdbx_strand_id
1 'polypeptide(L)'
;MRKSPTKYSDEFKLSVLREYYSSGMSKRKCAKKYGLCNPTLLSSWLSKYGDKTLSLPSEEEYDGMARRSKEEYRDENAALRKRVRELEKALAYSRLETEARDVMIDIAEREYEISIRKKHGAKQ
;
A
#
# COMPACT_ATOMS: atom_id res chain seq x y z
N MET A 1 -8.65 -4.14 -52.80
CA MET A 1 -8.76 -2.77 -52.26
C MET A 1 -8.21 -2.76 -50.84
N ARG A 2 -7.12 -2.03 -50.56
CA ARG A 2 -6.59 -1.88 -49.19
C ARG A 2 -7.43 -0.81 -48.48
N LYS A 3 -8.17 -1.20 -47.43
CA LYS A 3 -8.93 -0.25 -46.60
C LYS A 3 -7.93 0.65 -45.88
N SER A 4 -8.17 1.96 -45.88
CA SER A 4 -7.34 2.93 -45.18
C SER A 4 -7.30 2.63 -43.67
N PRO A 5 -6.20 2.93 -42.97
CA PRO A 5 -6.12 2.71 -41.53
C PRO A 5 -7.14 3.57 -40.78
N THR A 6 -8.17 2.94 -40.24
CA THR A 6 -9.10 3.61 -39.32
C THR A 6 -8.35 3.97 -38.03
N LYS A 7 -8.30 5.25 -37.68
CA LYS A 7 -7.73 5.72 -36.41
C LYS A 7 -8.79 5.58 -35.33
N TYR A 8 -8.47 4.86 -34.26
CA TYR A 8 -9.32 4.74 -33.07
C TYR A 8 -8.72 5.58 -31.94
N SER A 9 -9.57 6.31 -31.20
CA SER A 9 -9.16 7.02 -29.99
C SER A 9 -8.75 6.02 -28.90
N ASP A 10 -7.88 6.45 -27.99
CA ASP A 10 -7.40 5.58 -26.92
C ASP A 10 -8.51 5.23 -25.92
N GLU A 11 -9.45 6.14 -25.67
CA GLU A 11 -10.64 5.89 -24.84
C GLU A 11 -11.50 4.75 -25.40
N PHE A 12 -11.69 4.73 -26.72
CA PHE A 12 -12.43 3.65 -27.39
C PHE A 12 -11.68 2.32 -27.31
N LYS A 13 -10.36 2.31 -27.46
CA LYS A 13 -9.57 1.08 -27.30
C LYS A 13 -9.70 0.52 -25.89
N LEU A 14 -9.63 1.38 -24.88
CA LEU A 14 -9.72 0.97 -23.47
C LEU A 14 -11.12 0.48 -23.10
N SER A 15 -12.19 1.08 -23.62
CA SER A 15 -13.56 0.62 -23.37
C SER A 15 -13.81 -0.77 -23.98
N VAL A 16 -13.35 -0.99 -25.22
CA VAL A 16 -13.42 -2.30 -25.90
C VAL A 16 -12.63 -3.37 -25.14
N LEU A 17 -11.42 -3.05 -24.68
CA LEU A 17 -10.60 -3.96 -23.88
C LEU A 17 -11.27 -4.31 -22.54
N ARG A 18 -11.82 -3.32 -21.84
CA ARG A 18 -12.55 -3.54 -20.58
C ARG A 18 -13.74 -4.50 -20.79
N GLU A 19 -14.52 -4.29 -21.84
CA GLU A 19 -15.65 -5.16 -22.14
C GLU A 19 -15.19 -6.57 -22.57
N TYR A 20 -14.08 -6.69 -23.29
CA TYR A 20 -13.49 -7.98 -23.64
C TYR A 20 -13.15 -8.80 -22.38
N TYR A 21 -12.50 -8.19 -21.38
CA TYR A 21 -12.18 -8.86 -20.12
C TYR A 21 -13.42 -9.16 -19.27
N SER A 22 -14.46 -8.31 -19.28
CA SER A 22 -15.67 -8.54 -18.47
C SER A 22 -16.65 -9.53 -19.09
N SER A 23 -16.71 -9.62 -20.41
CA SER A 23 -17.71 -10.41 -21.13
C SER A 23 -17.31 -11.86 -21.41
N GLY A 24 -16.03 -12.21 -21.27
CA GLY A 24 -15.50 -13.55 -21.58
C GLY A 24 -15.69 -13.98 -23.05
N MET A 25 -16.00 -13.03 -23.95
CA MET A 25 -16.26 -13.32 -25.35
C MET A 25 -14.97 -13.58 -26.13
N SER A 26 -15.04 -14.43 -27.16
CA SER A 26 -13.90 -14.63 -28.05
C SER A 26 -13.51 -13.34 -28.79
N LYS A 27 -12.23 -13.18 -29.10
CA LYS A 27 -11.68 -12.00 -29.80
C LYS A 27 -12.44 -11.68 -31.09
N ARG A 28 -12.85 -12.72 -31.84
CA ARG A 28 -13.64 -12.58 -33.08
C ARG A 28 -15.04 -12.03 -32.84
N LYS A 29 -15.70 -12.47 -31.76
CA LYS A 29 -17.05 -12.00 -31.39
C LYS A 29 -16.99 -10.54 -30.89
N CYS A 30 -16.00 -10.21 -30.07
CA CYS A 30 -15.74 -8.84 -29.63
C CYS A 30 -15.45 -7.90 -30.81
N ALA A 31 -14.55 -8.30 -31.72
CA ALA A 31 -14.25 -7.53 -32.93
C ALA A 31 -15.48 -7.27 -33.80
N LYS A 32 -16.35 -8.29 -33.98
CA LYS A 32 -17.60 -8.13 -34.74
C LYS A 32 -18.58 -7.17 -34.06
N LYS A 33 -18.70 -7.21 -32.72
CA LYS A 33 -19.58 -6.33 -31.94
C LYS A 33 -19.23 -4.85 -32.11
N TYR A 34 -17.94 -4.55 -32.13
CA TYR A 34 -17.42 -3.18 -32.26
C TYR A 34 -17.08 -2.76 -33.69
N GLY A 35 -17.42 -3.58 -34.69
CA GLY A 35 -17.14 -3.27 -36.10
C GLY A 35 -15.66 -3.21 -36.46
N LEU A 36 -14.79 -3.87 -35.69
CA LEU A 36 -13.35 -3.90 -35.97
C LEU A 36 -13.09 -4.68 -37.25
N CYS A 37 -12.31 -4.08 -38.15
CA CYS A 37 -11.97 -4.68 -39.45
C CYS A 37 -11.25 -6.03 -39.35
N ASN A 38 -10.48 -6.26 -38.28
CA ASN A 38 -9.71 -7.49 -38.10
C ASN A 38 -9.60 -7.86 -36.60
N PRO A 39 -9.89 -9.11 -36.20
CA PRO A 39 -9.58 -9.61 -34.86
C PRO A 39 -8.11 -9.44 -34.43
N THR A 40 -7.16 -9.41 -35.37
CA THR A 40 -5.74 -9.13 -35.09
C THR A 40 -5.52 -7.72 -34.52
N LEU A 41 -6.37 -6.75 -34.86
CA LEU A 41 -6.30 -5.40 -34.30
C LEU A 41 -6.57 -5.42 -32.79
N LEU A 42 -7.57 -6.20 -32.36
CA LEU A 42 -7.86 -6.41 -30.94
C LEU A 42 -6.71 -7.13 -30.23
N SER A 43 -6.07 -8.12 -30.87
CA SER A 43 -4.87 -8.77 -30.33
C SER A 43 -3.70 -7.78 -30.17
N SER A 44 -3.51 -6.86 -31.12
CA SER A 44 -2.48 -5.82 -31.01
C SER A 44 -2.76 -4.86 -29.87
N TRP A 45 -4.03 -4.49 -29.64
CA TRP A 45 -4.41 -3.71 -28.46
C TRP A 45 -4.21 -4.50 -27.17
N LEU A 46 -4.61 -5.76 -27.13
CA LEU A 46 -4.38 -6.63 -25.97
C LEU A 46 -2.89 -6.78 -25.65
N SER A 47 -2.00 -6.86 -26.63
CA SER A 47 -0.55 -6.88 -26.37
C SER A 47 -0.05 -5.51 -25.90
N LYS A 48 -0.45 -4.43 -26.57
CA LYS A 48 -0.02 -3.06 -26.23
C LYS A 48 -0.46 -2.62 -24.83
N TYR A 49 -1.66 -3.02 -24.40
CA TYR A 49 -2.25 -2.65 -23.11
C TYR A 49 -2.19 -3.79 -22.08
N GLY A 50 -1.84 -5.01 -22.50
CA GLY A 50 -1.82 -6.21 -21.65
C GLY A 50 -0.52 -6.42 -20.89
N ASP A 51 0.60 -5.80 -21.28
CA ASP A 51 1.87 -5.93 -20.55
C ASP A 51 1.93 -5.11 -19.25
N LYS A 52 0.82 -4.50 -18.84
CA LYS A 52 0.62 -3.98 -17.47
C LYS A 52 -0.15 -4.95 -16.57
N THR A 53 -0.32 -6.20 -16.97
CA THR A 53 -0.61 -7.27 -16.01
C THR A 53 0.63 -7.44 -15.15
N LEU A 54 0.58 -6.86 -13.94
CA LEU A 54 1.33 -7.25 -12.73
C LEU A 54 2.39 -8.31 -13.04
N SER A 55 3.58 -7.87 -13.48
CA SER A 55 4.73 -8.78 -13.52
C SER A 55 4.87 -9.26 -12.09
N LEU A 56 4.55 -10.52 -11.85
CA LEU A 56 5.03 -11.17 -10.65
C LEU A 56 6.55 -10.99 -10.65
N PRO A 57 7.14 -10.61 -9.52
CA PRO A 57 8.56 -10.81 -9.26
C PRO A 57 9.04 -12.09 -9.94
N SER A 58 10.12 -12.01 -10.72
CA SER A 58 10.72 -13.22 -11.29
C SER A 58 11.03 -14.21 -10.15
N GLU A 59 11.03 -15.52 -10.41
CA GLU A 59 11.36 -16.51 -9.37
C GLU A 59 12.71 -16.21 -8.67
N GLU A 60 13.60 -15.47 -9.35
CA GLU A 60 14.88 -14.99 -8.83
C GLU A 60 14.72 -14.01 -7.64
N GLU A 61 13.65 -13.23 -7.58
CA GLU A 61 13.35 -12.32 -6.47
C GLU A 61 12.85 -13.08 -5.21
N TYR A 62 12.41 -14.34 -5.35
CA TYR A 62 12.01 -15.19 -4.21
C TYR A 62 13.18 -15.95 -3.56
N ASP A 63 14.31 -16.12 -4.26
CA ASP A 63 15.48 -16.86 -3.74
C ASP A 63 16.13 -16.15 -2.53
N GLY A 64 15.95 -14.84 -2.40
CA GLY A 64 16.47 -14.06 -1.27
C GLY A 64 15.93 -14.50 0.09
N MET A 65 14.66 -14.94 0.16
CA MET A 65 14.05 -15.45 1.41
C MET A 65 14.40 -16.92 1.68
N ALA A 66 14.67 -17.71 0.64
CA ALA A 66 15.02 -19.13 0.74
C ALA A 66 16.47 -19.37 1.20
N ARG A 67 17.36 -18.39 0.99
CA ARG A 67 18.77 -18.46 1.40
C ARG A 67 19.02 -18.25 2.89
N ARG A 68 18.09 -17.64 3.63
CA ARG A 68 18.23 -17.41 5.07
C ARG A 68 17.87 -18.67 5.84
N SER A 69 18.73 -19.09 6.77
CA SER A 69 18.47 -20.29 7.58
C SER A 69 17.24 -20.09 8.48
N LYS A 70 16.50 -21.17 8.74
CA LYS A 70 15.40 -21.19 9.71
C LYS A 70 15.86 -20.74 11.12
N GLU A 71 17.11 -20.98 11.45
CA GLU A 71 17.73 -20.52 12.71
C GLU A 71 17.96 -19.01 12.73
N GLU A 72 18.44 -18.44 11.63
CA GLU A 72 18.66 -16.99 11.52
C GLU A 72 17.36 -16.20 11.72
N TYR A 73 16.25 -16.69 11.16
CA TYR A 73 14.92 -16.11 11.41
C TYR A 73 14.48 -16.24 12.86
N ARG A 74 14.82 -17.34 13.55
CA ARG A 74 14.47 -17.54 14.96
C ARG A 74 15.24 -16.57 15.84
N ASP A 75 16.54 -16.40 15.58
CA ASP A 75 17.41 -15.49 16.32
C ASP A 75 17.02 -14.04 16.10
N GLU A 76 16.73 -13.64 14.85
CA GLU A 76 16.21 -12.31 14.53
C GLU A 76 14.86 -12.05 15.22
N ASN A 77 13.95 -13.02 15.19
CA ASN A 77 12.68 -12.91 15.92
C ASN A 77 12.88 -12.79 17.44
N ALA A 78 13.83 -13.51 18.02
CA ALA A 78 14.14 -13.43 19.43
C ALA A 78 14.73 -12.06 19.80
N ALA A 79 15.65 -11.53 18.97
CA ALA A 79 16.24 -10.20 19.14
C ALA A 79 15.17 -9.10 19.03
N LEU A 80 14.30 -9.19 18.01
CA LEU A 80 13.19 -8.25 17.82
C LEU A 80 12.24 -8.26 19.03
N ARG A 81 11.87 -9.44 19.54
CA ARG A 81 11.01 -9.58 20.74
C ARG A 81 11.67 -8.97 21.98
N LYS A 82 12.99 -9.13 22.14
CA LYS A 82 13.73 -8.50 23.23
C LYS A 82 13.67 -6.98 23.11
N ARG A 83 13.88 -6.44 21.91
CA ARG A 83 13.84 -5.00 21.66
C ARG A 83 12.46 -4.40 21.94
N VAL A 84 11.39 -5.08 21.52
CA VAL A 84 10.01 -4.67 21.82
C VAL A 84 9.79 -4.58 23.33
N ARG A 85 10.20 -5.60 24.08
CA ARG A 85 10.07 -5.61 25.55
C ARG A 85 10.83 -4.45 26.22
N GLU A 86 12.04 -4.15 25.75
CA GLU A 86 12.83 -3.03 26.27
C GLU A 86 12.16 -1.68 25.98
N LEU A 87 11.66 -1.49 24.76
CA LEU A 87 10.96 -0.27 24.36
C LEU A 87 9.66 -0.08 25.14
N GLU A 88 8.88 -1.14 25.34
CA GLU A 88 7.67 -1.11 26.16
C GLU A 88 7.97 -0.74 27.61
N LYS A 89 9.04 -1.30 28.20
CA LYS A 89 9.47 -0.93 29.56
C LYS A 89 9.91 0.53 29.65
N ALA A 90 10.68 1.02 28.67
CA ALA A 90 11.10 2.43 28.64
C ALA A 90 9.89 3.37 28.50
N LEU A 91 8.92 2.99 27.67
CA LEU A 91 7.67 3.75 27.51
C LEU A 91 6.86 3.77 28.80
N ALA A 92 6.71 2.63 29.48
CA ALA A 92 6.02 2.54 30.76
C ALA A 92 6.71 3.40 31.83
N TYR A 93 8.04 3.36 31.91
CA TYR A 93 8.81 4.19 32.84
C TYR A 93 8.63 5.68 32.56
N SER A 94 8.73 6.11 31.29
CA SER A 94 8.53 7.51 30.92
C SER A 94 7.12 8.00 31.26
N ARG A 95 6.09 7.17 31.03
CA ARG A 95 4.71 7.51 31.38
C ARG A 95 4.53 7.68 32.89
N LEU A 96 5.04 6.72 33.66
CA LEU A 96 5.00 6.79 35.13
C LEU A 96 5.73 8.03 35.66
N GLU A 97 6.87 8.38 35.06
CA GLU A 97 7.63 9.57 35.43
C GLU A 97 6.87 10.86 35.14
N THR A 98 6.15 10.93 34.01
CA THR A 98 5.23 12.05 33.71
C THR A 98 4.10 12.13 34.71
N GLU A 99 3.44 11.01 35.02
CA GLU A 99 2.36 10.96 36.02
C GLU A 99 2.85 11.39 37.41
N ALA A 100 4.03 10.93 37.83
CA ALA A 100 4.64 11.34 39.09
C ALA A 100 4.96 12.85 39.12
N ARG A 101 5.46 13.41 38.01
CA ARG A 101 5.67 14.86 37.88
C ARG A 101 4.37 15.64 37.99
N ASP A 102 3.31 15.18 37.34
CA ASP A 102 1.98 15.81 37.41
C ASP A 102 1.44 15.82 38.85
N VAL A 103 1.56 14.70 39.57
CA VAL A 103 1.16 14.62 40.99
C VAL A 103 1.99 15.56 41.87
N MET A 104 3.30 15.66 41.64
CA MET A 104 4.15 16.62 42.38
C MET A 104 3.73 18.06 42.13
N ILE A 105 3.36 18.40 40.89
CA ILE A 105 2.82 19.72 40.56
C ILE A 105 1.51 19.95 41.33
N ASP A 106 0.58 18.99 41.33
CA ASP A 106 -0.69 19.13 42.03
C ASP A 106 -0.51 19.33 43.56
N ILE A 107 0.47 18.66 44.17
CA ILE A 107 0.82 18.85 45.59
C ILE A 107 1.37 20.26 45.81
N ALA A 108 2.30 20.72 44.96
CA ALA A 108 2.91 22.04 45.08
C ALA A 108 1.89 23.18 44.91
N GLU A 109 0.96 23.05 43.94
CA GLU A 109 -0.12 24.02 43.75
C GLU A 109 -1.06 24.07 44.97
N ARG A 110 -1.30 22.92 45.63
CA ARG A 110 -2.16 22.82 46.80
C ARG A 110 -1.53 23.39 48.07
N GLU A 111 -0.27 23.06 48.34
CA GLU A 111 0.39 23.43 49.61
C GLU A 111 0.90 24.87 49.62
N TYR A 112 1.36 25.38 48.46
CA TYR A 112 1.99 26.69 48.36
C TYR A 112 1.13 27.74 47.67
N GLU A 113 -0.05 27.38 47.14
CA GLU A 113 -0.96 28.28 46.39
C GLU A 113 -0.30 29.00 45.19
N ILE A 114 0.81 28.46 44.69
CA ILE A 114 1.53 28.96 43.51
C ILE A 114 0.99 28.24 42.27
N SER A 115 0.51 28.97 41.26
CA SER A 115 0.05 28.40 39.99
C SER A 115 1.25 28.04 39.12
N ILE A 116 1.58 26.76 38.99
CA ILE A 116 2.72 26.26 38.20
C ILE A 116 2.28 25.91 36.77
N ARG A 117 1.08 25.34 36.60
CA ARG A 117 0.50 25.10 35.27
C ARG A 117 -0.01 26.40 34.65
N LYS A 118 0.27 26.60 33.36
CA LYS A 118 -0.38 27.67 32.58
C LYS A 118 -1.87 27.38 32.42
N LYS A 119 -2.72 28.34 32.80
CA LYS A 119 -4.13 28.32 32.43
C LYS A 119 -4.25 28.48 30.91
N HIS A 120 -4.78 27.45 30.25
CA HIS A 120 -5.05 27.44 28.82
C HIS A 120 -6.34 28.23 28.61
N GLY A 121 -6.16 29.52 28.39
CA GLY A 121 -7.25 30.47 28.22
C GLY A 121 -6.73 31.81 27.77
N ALA A 122 -6.38 31.91 26.49
CA ALA A 122 -6.60 33.15 25.75
C ALA A 122 -7.74 32.85 24.77
N LYS A 123 -8.95 33.34 25.08
CA LYS A 123 -10.00 33.50 24.08
C LYS A 123 -9.43 34.44 23.00
N GLN A 124 -9.34 33.96 21.77
CA GLN A 124 -9.36 34.79 20.56
C GLN A 124 -10.40 34.21 19.63
#